data_AF-A0A2G8SY63-F1
#
_entry.id   AF-A0A2G8SY63-F1
#
_cell.length_a   1.000
_cell.length_b   1.000
_cell.length_c   1.000
_cell.angle_alpha   90.00
_cell.angle_beta   90.00
_cell.angle_gamma   90.00
#
_symmetry.space_group_name_H-M   'P 1'
#
loop_
_entity.id
_entity.type
_entity.pdbx_description
1 polymer ?
#
loop_
_entity_poly.entity_id
_entity_poly.type
_entity_poly.pdbx_seq_one_letter_code
_entity_poly.pdbx_strand_id
1 'polypeptide(L)'
;MTTTVPETAIYTPDNLLDAIIAKLGLKNDAALSRALEVAPPVISKIRHRTLPIGATILLRMHEVSDFSIRELKALMGNPQGMCAPTSA
;
A
#
# COMPACT_ATOMS: atom_id res chain seq x y z
N MET A 1 -11.94 33.10 -11.23
CA MET A 1 -12.07 31.87 -10.44
C MET A 1 -11.00 30.91 -10.91
N THR A 2 -9.84 30.95 -10.25
CA THR A 2 -8.63 30.23 -10.68
C THR A 2 -8.60 28.90 -9.94
N THR A 3 -8.98 27.82 -10.61
CA THR A 3 -8.92 26.46 -10.04
C THR A 3 -7.46 26.01 -9.99
N THR A 4 -6.77 26.30 -8.89
CA THR A 4 -5.48 25.67 -8.56
C THR A 4 -5.78 24.25 -8.08
N VAL A 5 -5.77 23.29 -9.01
CA VAL A 5 -5.69 21.86 -8.68
C VAL A 5 -4.40 21.63 -7.88
N PRO A 6 -4.47 21.20 -6.60
CA PRO A 6 -3.27 21.02 -5.81
C PRO A 6 -2.57 19.73 -6.21
N GLU A 7 -1.24 19.85 -6.30
CA GLU A 7 -0.22 18.86 -5.95
C GLU A 7 -0.41 17.44 -6.50
N THR A 8 0.45 17.07 -7.45
CA THR A 8 0.59 15.70 -7.96
C THR A 8 0.76 14.72 -6.79
N ALA A 9 -0.29 13.98 -6.44
CA ALA A 9 -0.19 12.94 -5.41
C ALA A 9 0.75 11.86 -5.94
N ILE A 10 2.03 11.92 -5.53
CA ILE A 10 3.06 11.00 -6.01
C ILE A 10 2.66 9.59 -5.58
N TYR A 11 2.34 8.75 -6.57
CA TYR A 11 2.05 7.34 -6.35
C TYR A 11 3.30 6.64 -5.81
N THR A 12 3.26 6.26 -4.54
CA THR A 12 4.34 5.67 -3.75
C THR A 12 3.88 4.32 -3.17
N PRO A 13 3.78 3.26 -3.99
CA PRO A 13 3.40 1.93 -3.52
C PRO A 13 4.44 1.31 -2.58
N ASP A 14 5.66 1.84 -2.58
CA ASP A 14 6.75 1.46 -1.68
C ASP A 14 6.32 1.55 -0.21
N ASN A 15 5.70 2.68 0.18
CA ASN A 15 5.23 2.93 1.55
C ASN A 15 4.14 1.94 1.96
N LEU A 16 3.25 1.59 1.04
CA LEU A 16 2.22 0.59 1.28
C LEU A 16 2.85 -0.78 1.59
N LEU A 17 3.77 -1.25 0.75
CA LEU A 17 4.39 -2.57 0.93
C LEU A 17 5.20 -2.62 2.22
N ASP A 18 5.92 -1.53 2.54
CA ASP A 18 6.69 -1.43 3.77
C ASP A 18 5.80 -1.44 5.02
N ALA A 19 4.69 -0.70 4.99
CA ALA A 19 3.70 -0.70 6.07
C ALA A 19 3.11 -2.10 6.32
N ILE A 20 2.81 -2.85 5.25
CA ILE A 20 2.30 -4.23 5.38
C ILE A 20 3.39 -5.17 5.93
N ILE A 21 4.63 -5.05 5.46
CA ILE A 21 5.77 -5.83 5.96
C ILE A 21 5.95 -5.59 7.46
N ALA A 22 5.94 -4.32 7.89
CA ALA A 22 6.04 -3.94 9.30
C ALA A 22 4.85 -4.45 10.12
N LYS A 23 3.63 -4.29 9.61
CA LYS A 23 2.39 -4.74 10.27
C LYS A 23 2.37 -6.25 10.51
N LEU A 24 2.83 -7.02 9.53
CA LEU A 24 2.85 -8.49 9.57
C LEU A 24 4.15 -9.07 10.17
N GLY A 25 5.12 -8.23 10.53
CA GLY A 25 6.42 -8.68 11.05
C GLY A 25 7.22 -9.50 10.04
N LEU A 26 7.08 -9.21 8.74
CA LEU A 26 7.75 -9.94 7.68
C LEU A 26 9.20 -9.47 7.51
N LYS A 27 10.08 -10.38 7.08
CA LYS A 27 11.50 -10.06 6.87
C LYS A 27 11.79 -9.38 5.53
N ASN A 28 11.03 -9.68 4.49
CA ASN A 28 11.28 -9.20 3.12
C ASN A 28 10.07 -9.37 2.19
N ASP A 29 10.22 -8.88 0.96
CA ASP A 29 9.24 -8.97 -0.13
C ASP A 29 8.89 -10.41 -0.53
N ALA A 30 9.81 -11.36 -0.36
CA ALA A 30 9.54 -12.77 -0.67
C ALA A 30 8.66 -13.45 0.40
N ALA A 31 8.64 -12.93 1.62
CA ALA A 31 7.67 -13.32 2.63
C ALA A 31 6.33 -12.63 2.38
N LEU A 32 6.35 -11.36 1.97
CA LEU A 32 5.15 -10.61 1.58
C LEU A 32 4.43 -11.25 0.40
N SER A 33 5.16 -11.67 -0.64
CA SER A 33 4.58 -12.30 -1.82
C SER A 33 3.85 -13.60 -1.48
N ARG A 34 4.42 -14.41 -0.58
CA ARG A 34 3.75 -15.62 -0.06
C ARG A 34 2.50 -15.28 0.74
N ALA A 35 2.57 -14.29 1.64
CA ALA A 35 1.42 -13.87 2.43
C ALA A 35 0.27 -13.37 1.55
N LEU A 36 0.57 -12.61 0.50
CA LEU A 36 -0.42 -12.10 -0.45
C LEU A 36 -0.87 -13.13 -1.51
N GLU A 37 -0.27 -14.32 -1.52
CA GLU A 37 -0.41 -15.35 -2.57
C GLU A 37 -0.13 -14.82 -3.99
N VAL A 38 0.88 -13.96 -4.12
CA VAL A 38 1.35 -13.43 -5.40
C VAL A 38 2.77 -13.87 -5.70
N ALA A 39 3.15 -13.86 -6.97
CA ALA A 39 4.51 -14.19 -7.36
C ALA A 39 5.49 -13.08 -6.90
N PRO A 40 6.71 -13.41 -6.42
CA PRO A 40 7.76 -12.42 -6.12
C PRO A 40 7.99 -11.33 -7.18
N PRO A 41 7.98 -11.62 -8.50
CA PRO A 41 8.13 -10.57 -9.52
C PRO A 41 7.01 -9.53 -9.51
N VAL A 42 5.81 -9.85 -9.00
CA VAL A 42 4.70 -8.89 -8.90
C VAL A 42 5.06 -7.80 -7.89
N ILE A 43 5.55 -8.18 -6.71
CA ILE A 43 5.98 -7.24 -5.66
C ILE A 43 7.13 -6.37 -6.16
N SER A 44 8.12 -6.97 -6.81
CA SER A 44 9.25 -6.23 -7.39
C SER A 44 8.78 -5.22 -8.45
N LYS A 45 7.86 -5.60 -9.33
CA LYS A 45 7.31 -4.69 -10.34
C LYS A 45 6.51 -3.55 -9.74
N ILE A 46 5.79 -3.79 -8.63
CA ILE A 46 5.04 -2.77 -7.90
C ILE A 46 6.00 -1.77 -7.23
N ARG A 47 7.05 -2.23 -6.54
CA ARG A 47 8.09 -1.34 -5.97
C ARG A 47 8.73 -0.46 -7.04
N HIS A 48 9.06 -1.04 -8.19
CA HIS A 48 9.61 -0.29 -9.31
C HIS A 48 8.56 0.50 -10.11
N ARG A 49 7.29 0.54 -9.66
CA ARG A 49 6.19 1.29 -10.28
C ARG A 49 5.92 0.91 -11.74
N THR A 50 6.36 -0.28 -12.15
CA THR A 50 6.15 -0.86 -13.48
C THR A 50 4.85 -1.64 -13.59
N LEU A 51 4.24 -1.98 -12.44
CA LEU A 51 2.94 -2.63 -12.35
C LEU A 51 2.05 -1.86 -11.38
N PRO A 52 0.88 -1.35 -11.82
CA PRO A 52 -0.08 -0.72 -10.92
C PRO A 52 -0.74 -1.75 -10.00
N ILE A 53 -1.13 -1.31 -8.81
CA ILE A 53 -1.88 -2.14 -7.86
C ILE A 53 -3.33 -2.23 -8.33
N GLY A 54 -3.70 -3.40 -8.85
CA GLY A 54 -5.07 -3.70 -9.25
C GLY A 54 -5.99 -3.99 -8.05
N ALA A 55 -7.30 -4.01 -8.31
CA ALA A 55 -8.31 -4.24 -7.27
C ALA A 55 -8.15 -5.60 -6.57
N THR A 56 -7.78 -6.65 -7.31
CA THR A 56 -7.60 -8.00 -6.75
C THR A 56 -6.48 -8.04 -5.73
N ILE A 57 -5.29 -7.53 -6.05
CA ILE A 57 -4.17 -7.53 -5.10
C ILE A 57 -4.42 -6.57 -3.93
N LEU A 58 -5.13 -5.46 -4.16
CA LEU A 58 -5.53 -4.54 -3.10
C LEU A 58 -6.48 -5.21 -2.10
N LEU A 59 -7.43 -6.03 -2.57
CA LEU A 59 -8.32 -6.81 -1.71
C LEU A 59 -7.52 -7.80 -0.87
N ARG A 60 -6.56 -8.51 -1.50
CA ARG A 60 -5.68 -9.44 -0.79
C ARG A 60 -4.86 -8.74 0.28
N MET A 61 -4.33 -7.56 -0.03
CA MET A 61 -3.63 -6.72 0.95
C MET A 61 -4.53 -6.36 2.13
N HIS A 62 -5.78 -5.99 1.88
CA HIS A 62 -6.77 -5.72 2.93
C HIS A 62 -7.01 -6.96 3.83
N GLU A 63 -7.26 -8.12 3.22
CA GLU A 63 -7.56 -9.36 3.94
C GLU A 63 -6.41 -9.83 4.83
N VAL A 64 -5.17 -9.73 4.37
CA VAL A 64 -4.02 -10.26 5.15
C VAL A 64 -3.51 -9.29 6.20
N SER A 65 -3.63 -7.98 5.97
CA SER A 65 -3.03 -6.94 6.83
C SER A 65 -4.02 -6.27 7.77
N ASP A 66 -5.31 -6.57 7.63
CA ASP A 66 -6.44 -5.92 8.31
C ASP A 66 -6.52 -4.39 8.06
N PHE A 67 -5.76 -3.85 7.09
CA PHE A 67 -5.85 -2.44 6.72
C PHE A 67 -7.10 -2.19 5.91
N SER A 68 -7.88 -1.17 6.26
CA SER A 68 -9.01 -0.73 5.44
C SER A 68 -8.54 -0.28 4.05
N ILE A 69 -9.39 -0.46 3.02
CA ILE A 69 -9.11 0.01 1.65
C ILE A 69 -8.73 1.50 1.61
N ARG A 70 -9.32 2.31 2.49
CA ARG A 70 -8.99 3.74 2.65
C ARG A 70 -7.54 3.96 3.11
N GLU A 71 -7.08 3.19 4.10
CA GLU A 71 -5.70 3.24 4.60
C GLU A 71 -4.71 2.80 3.51
N LEU A 72 -5.02 1.69 2.82
CA LEU A 72 -4.19 1.20 1.72
C LEU A 72 -4.02 2.27 0.62
N LYS A 73 -5.10 2.99 0.28
CA LYS A 73 -5.06 4.11 -0.68
C LYS A 73 -4.28 5.31 -0.16
N ALA A 74 -4.43 5.66 1.11
CA ALA A 74 -3.65 6.74 1.73
C ALA A 74 -2.14 6.44 1.69
N LEU A 75 -1.76 5.18 1.97
CA LEU A 75 -0.38 4.71 1.92
C LEU A 75 0.21 4.71 0.49
N MET A 76 -0.61 4.46 -0.55
CA MET A 76 -0.15 4.52 -1.95
C MET A 76 0.03 5.94 -2.49
N GLY A 77 -0.58 6.94 -1.88
CA GLY A 77 -0.55 8.31 -2.39
C GLY A 77 -1.81 9.07 -2.01
N ASN A 78 -1.82 9.60 -0.80
CA ASN A 78 -2.33 10.92 -0.41
C ASN A 78 -2.34 10.97 1.13
N PRO A 79 -1.37 11.64 1.79
CA PRO A 79 -1.31 11.71 3.26
C PRO A 79 -2.37 12.63 3.89
N GLN A 80 -3.48 12.93 3.20
CA GLN A 80 -4.58 13.66 3.84
C GLN A 80 -5.43 12.72 4.68
N GLY A 81 -4.95 12.47 5.90
CA GLY A 81 -5.73 11.84 6.94
C GLY A 81 -4.95 10.89 7.82
N MET A 82 -3.80 11.34 8.34
CA MET A 82 -3.24 10.73 9.55
C MET A 82 -4.19 11.00 10.72
N CYS A 83 -4.99 10.00 11.12
CA CYS A 83 -5.75 9.94 12.38
C CYS A 83 -6.19 8.48 12.55
N ALA A 84 -5.82 7.68 13.56
CA ALA A 84 -5.08 7.83 14.83
C ALA A 84 -4.67 6.42 15.28
N PRO A 85 -3.79 6.23 16.28
CA PRO A 85 -3.96 5.10 17.19
C PRO A 85 -4.99 5.49 18.26
N THR A 86 -6.19 4.92 18.15
CA THR A 86 -6.99 4.62 19.34
C THR A 86 -6.17 3.64 20.17
N SER A 87 -5.41 4.20 21.11
CA SER A 87 -4.91 3.47 22.27
C SER A 87 -5.93 3.66 23.39
N ALA A 88 -6.37 2.52 23.93
CA ALA A 88 -7.16 2.24 25.13
C ALA A 88 -7.56 3.40 26.06
#